data_AF-W4MB64-F1
#
_entry.id   AF-W4MB64-F1
#
_cell.length_a   1.000
_cell.length_b   1.000
_cell.length_c   1.000
_cell.angle_alpha   90.00
_cell.angle_beta   90.00
_cell.angle_gamma   90.00
#
_symmetry.space_group_name_H-M   'P 1'
#
loop_
_entity.id
_entity.type
_entity.pdbx_description
1 polymer ?
#
loop_
_entity_poly.entity_id
_entity_poly.type
_entity_poly.pdbx_seq_one_letter_code
_entity_poly.pdbx_strand_id
1 'polypeptide(L)' 'LRYGVVVVLGHPHYYPKFGFTPSKPHGIEWEHEVPEDVFMVKELQPGALAQTRGVVKYRPEFNEV' A
#
# COMPACT_ATOMS: atom_id res chain seq x y z
N LEU A 1 10.90 -14.83 -2.20
CA LEU A 1 9.64 -14.43 -1.52
C LEU A 1 8.48 -14.69 -2.47
N ARG A 2 7.33 -15.22 -2.03
CA ARG A 2 6.17 -15.45 -2.91
C ARG A 2 5.32 -14.19 -3.17
N TYR A 3 5.64 -13.07 -2.54
CA TYR A 3 4.90 -11.81 -2.64
C TYR A 3 5.69 -10.77 -3.44
N GLY A 4 4.98 -9.98 -4.26
CA GLY A 4 5.57 -8.93 -5.12
C GLY A 4 5.57 -7.54 -4.50
N VAL A 5 4.55 -7.21 -3.71
CA VAL A 5 4.38 -5.89 -3.08
C VAL A 5 3.94 -6.02 -1.62
N VAL A 6 4.16 -4.97 -0.83
CA VAL A 6 3.64 -4.82 0.53
C VAL A 6 2.99 -3.45 0.67
N VAL A 7 1.86 -3.41 1.37
CA VAL A 7 1.12 -2.17 1.67
C VAL A 7 1.03 -1.95 3.18
N VAL A 8 0.95 -0.69 3.59
CA VAL A 8 0.77 -0.29 4.99
C VAL A 8 -0.07 0.99 5.07
N LEU A 9 -0.93 1.05 6.08
CA LEU A 9 -1.58 2.29 6.50
C LEU A 9 -0.80 2.86 7.69
N GLY A 10 -0.36 4.10 7.61
CA GLY A 10 0.40 4.70 8.70
C GLY A 10 0.88 6.11 8.45
N HIS A 11 1.75 6.60 9.35
CA HIS A 11 2.14 8.00 9.37
C HIS A 11 2.91 8.43 8.10
N PRO A 12 2.57 9.57 7.46
CA PRO A 12 3.14 10.02 6.19
C PRO A 12 4.67 10.14 6.19
N HIS A 13 5.26 10.43 7.34
CA HIS A 13 6.71 10.64 7.47
C HIS A 13 7.47 9.45 8.07
N TYR A 14 6.78 8.38 8.51
CA TYR A 14 7.45 7.24 9.15
C TYR A 14 7.91 6.19 8.13
N TYR A 15 6.99 5.70 7.30
CA TYR A 15 7.25 4.61 6.37
C TYR A 15 8.11 4.97 5.14
N PRO A 16 8.17 6.23 4.65
CA PRO A 16 9.11 6.58 3.58
C PRO A 16 10.57 6.32 3.95
N LYS A 17 10.92 6.32 5.25
CA LYS A 17 12.26 5.95 5.75
C LYS A 17 12.67 4.52 5.35
N PHE A 18 11.71 3.67 5.02
CA PHE A 18 11.94 2.27 4.61
C PHE A 18 11.69 2.05 3.12
N GLY A 19 11.56 3.11 2.32
CA GLY A 19 11.34 3.03 0.87
C GLY A 19 9.89 2.75 0.46
N PHE A 20 8.93 3.09 1.31
CA PHE A 20 7.52 3.12 0.92
C PHE A 20 7.17 4.44 0.23
N THR A 21 6.21 4.40 -0.69
CA THR A 21 5.65 5.57 -1.38
C THR A 21 4.13 5.56 -1.32
N PRO A 22 3.43 6.69 -1.47
CA PRO A 22 1.97 6.72 -1.63
C PRO A 22 1.49 5.70 -2.67
N SER A 23 0.40 4.98 -2.40
CA SER A 23 -0.06 3.89 -3.25
C SER A 23 -0.88 4.36 -4.47
N LYS A 24 -1.63 5.47 -4.34
CA LYS A 24 -2.52 5.98 -5.40
C LYS A 24 -1.83 6.22 -6.74
N PRO A 25 -0.62 6.82 -6.81
CA PRO A 25 0.09 6.98 -8.09
C PRO A 25 0.41 5.67 -8.82
N HIS A 26 0.41 4.54 -8.12
CA HIS A 26 0.63 3.21 -8.69
C HIS A 26 -0.68 2.51 -9.08
N GLY A 27 -1.84 3.17 -8.95
CA GLY A 27 -3.15 2.58 -9.19
C GLY A 27 -3.54 1.54 -8.14
N ILE A 28 -2.98 1.65 -6.93
CA ILE A 28 -3.32 0.80 -5.78
C ILE A 28 -4.06 1.65 -4.76
N GLU A 29 -5.29 1.27 -4.47
CA GLU A 29 -6.19 2.02 -3.60
C GLU A 29 -6.62 1.15 -2.42
N TRP A 30 -7.11 1.78 -1.35
CA TRP A 30 -7.78 1.09 -0.25
C TRP A 30 -9.30 1.24 -0.41
N GLU A 31 -10.07 0.29 0.12
CA GLU A 31 -11.55 0.32 0.04
C GLU A 31 -12.18 1.46 0.87
N HIS A 32 -11.39 2.14 1.71
CA HIS A 32 -11.80 3.30 2.48
C HIS A 32 -11.12 4.57 1.97
N GLU A 33 -11.83 5.69 2.07
CA GLU A 33 -11.28 7.00 1.77
C GLU A 33 -10.34 7.46 2.88
N VAL A 34 -9.08 7.70 2.52
CA VAL A 34 -8.02 8.20 3.40
C VAL A 34 -7.20 9.28 2.70
N PRO A 35 -6.48 10.12 3.47
CA PRO A 35 -5.44 10.98 2.90
C PRO A 35 -4.49 10.18 2.01
N GLU A 36 -4.06 10.78 0.91
CA GLU A 36 -3.25 10.09 -0.11
C GLU A 36 -1.88 9.65 0.43
N ASP A 37 -1.38 10.32 1.45
CA ASP A 37 -0.04 10.14 2.01
C ASP A 37 0.02 9.16 3.19
N VAL A 38 -1.11 8.56 3.60
CA VAL A 38 -1.13 7.58 4.71
C VAL A 38 -1.21 6.14 4.25
N PHE A 39 -1.71 5.86 3.04
CA PHE A 39 -1.75 4.52 2.47
C PHE A 39 -0.60 4.34 1.49
N MET A 40 0.35 3.48 1.85
CA MET A 40 1.63 3.38 1.18
C MET A 40 1.92 1.97 0.68
N VAL A 41 2.76 1.88 -0.35
CA VAL A 41 3.17 0.64 -0.99
C VAL A 41 4.69 0.61 -1.19
N LYS A 42 5.25 -0.60 -1.20
CA LYS A 42 6.65 -0.88 -1.53
C LYS A 42 6.78 -2.18 -2.34
N GLU A 43 7.66 -2.18 -3.33
CA GLU A 43 8.06 -3.41 -4.03
C GLU A 43 8.90 -4.32 -3.12
N LEU A 44 8.55 -5.61 -3.12
CA LEU A 44 9.38 -6.68 -2.60
C LEU A 44 10.18 -7.38 -3.71
N GLN A 45 9.72 -7.26 -4.95
CA GLN A 45 10.40 -7.74 -6.15
C GLN A 45 10.44 -6.62 -7.19
N PRO A 46 11.58 -6.38 -7.86
CA PRO A 46 11.69 -5.35 -8.88
C PRO A 46 10.62 -5.50 -9.96
N GLY A 47 9.88 -4.41 -10.24
CA GLY A 47 8.87 -4.35 -11.29
C GLY A 47 7.50 -4.95 -10.93
N ALA A 48 7.30 -5.39 -9.68
CA ALA A 48 6.02 -5.93 -9.24
C ALA A 48 4.87 -4.89 -9.28
N LEU A 49 5.15 -3.61 -9.02
CA LEU A 49 4.13 -2.54 -9.10
C LEU A 49 3.66 -2.31 -10.54
N ALA A 50 4.52 -2.52 -11.55
CA ALA A 50 4.13 -2.37 -12.94
C ALA A 50 3.02 -3.35 -13.37
N GLN A 51 2.91 -4.49 -12.67
CA GLN A 51 1.94 -5.55 -12.93
C GLN A 51 0.77 -5.57 -11.93
N THR A 52 0.75 -4.66 -10.95
CA THR A 52 -0.22 -4.69 -9.83
C THR A 52 -1.04 -3.41 -9.77
N ARG A 53 -2.37 -3.52 -9.87
CA ARG A 53 -3.32 -2.41 -9.74
C ARG A 53 -4.62 -2.91 -9.12
N GLY A 54 -5.39 -2.02 -8.52
CA GLY A 54 -6.73 -2.29 -8.01
C GLY A 54 -6.92 -1.88 -6.54
N VAL A 55 -8.00 -2.39 -5.95
CA VAL A 55 -8.40 -2.07 -4.57
C VAL A 55 -7.90 -3.15 -3.62
N VAL A 56 -7.09 -2.76 -2.65
CA VAL A 56 -6.67 -3.60 -1.52
C VAL A 56 -7.84 -3.76 -0.58
N LYS A 57 -8.14 -5.01 -0.24
CA LYS A 57 -9.08 -5.37 0.82
C LYS A 57 -8.33 -6.08 1.91
N TYR A 58 -8.40 -5.55 3.12
CA TYR A 58 -7.85 -6.26 4.27
C TYR A 58 -8.80 -7.40 4.65
N ARG A 59 -8.30 -8.31 5.49
CA ARG A 59 -9.17 -9.35 6.04
C ARG A 59 -10.17 -8.72 7.03
N PRO A 60 -11.32 -9.36 7.27
CA PRO A 60 -12.38 -8.80 8.11
C PRO A 60 -11.94 -8.40 9.52
N GLU A 61 -10.88 -9.01 10.07
CA GLU A 61 -10.31 -8.67 11.38
C GLU A 61 -9.77 -7.22 11.45
N PHE A 62 -9.58 -6.56 10.30
CA PHE A 62 -9.18 -5.16 10.19
C PHE A 62 -10.36 -4.20 9.96
N ASN A 63 -11.60 -4.71 9.94
CA ASN A 63 -12.79 -3.87 9.75
C ASN A 63 -13.27 -3.19 11.05
N GLU A 64 -12.67 -3.54 12.18
CA GLU A 64 -12.98 -2.95 13.48
C GLU A 64 -12.02 -1.79 13.74
N VAL A 65 -12.59 -0.58 13.82
CA VAL A 65 -11.93 0.64 14.31
C VAL A 65 -12.66 1.09 15.56
#